data_AF-A0A973YR19-F1
#
_entry.id   AF-A0A973YR19-F1
#
_cell.length_a   1.000
_cell.length_b   1.000
_cell.length_c   1.000
_cell.angle_alpha   90.00
_cell.angle_beta   90.00
_cell.angle_gamma   90.00
#
_symmetry.space_group_name_H-M   'P 1'
#
loop_
_entity.id
_entity.type
_entity.pdbx_description
1 polymer ?
#
loop_
_entity_poly.entity_id
_entity_poly.type
_entity_poly.pdbx_seq_one_letter_code
_entity_poly.pdbx_strand_id
1 'polypeptide(L)'
;EDYRASAGIDLVHDRASRERGEAIRCDLQVLWGADGLVGRLFDPLALWQPQCAGQVTGQAVPSGHFIPEELPQETADALWSFFRD
;
A
#
# COMPACT_ATOMS: atom_id res chain seq x y z
N GLU A 1 -13.04 -3.49 14.61
CA GLU A 1 -13.60 -2.43 13.74
C GLU A 1 -13.03 -2.49 12.32
N ASP A 2 -11.72 -2.43 12.12
CA ASP A 2 -11.08 -2.34 10.78
C ASP A 2 -11.54 -3.41 9.76
N TYR A 3 -11.59 -4.68 10.16
CA TYR A 3 -12.07 -5.77 9.28
C TYR A 3 -13.57 -5.72 8.96
N ARG A 4 -14.38 -5.09 9.82
CA ARG A 4 -15.84 -4.95 9.59
C ARG A 4 -16.14 -3.75 8.71
N ALA A 5 -15.39 -2.66 8.88
CA ALA A 5 -15.52 -1.47 8.06
C ALA A 5 -15.17 -1.77 6.59
N SER A 6 -14.10 -2.53 6.36
CA SER A 6 -13.62 -2.91 5.02
C SER A 6 -14.60 -3.79 4.25
N ALA A 7 -15.45 -4.55 4.95
CA ALA A 7 -16.51 -5.35 4.34
C ALA A 7 -17.81 -4.56 4.05
N GLY A 8 -17.87 -3.27 4.37
CA GLY A 8 -19.10 -2.48 4.29
C GLY A 8 -18.85 -1.01 3.95
N ILE A 9 -18.78 -0.17 4.98
CA ILE A 9 -18.80 1.30 4.81
C ILE A 9 -17.59 1.83 4.02
N ASP A 10 -16.43 1.19 4.13
CA ASP A 10 -15.24 1.61 3.38
C ASP A 10 -15.45 1.47 1.88
N LEU A 11 -16.15 0.41 1.43
CA LEU A 11 -16.49 0.22 0.01
C LEU A 11 -17.43 1.31 -0.53
N VAL A 12 -18.31 1.84 0.33
CA VAL A 12 -19.21 2.96 -0.02
C VAL A 12 -18.41 4.24 -0.17
N HIS A 13 -17.51 4.53 0.77
CA HIS A 13 -16.65 5.71 0.71
C HIS A 13 -15.67 5.65 -0.47
N ASP A 14 -15.01 4.51 -0.67
CA ASP A 14 -14.12 4.25 -1.80
C ASP A 14 -14.81 4.52 -3.15
N ARG A 15 -16.03 3.99 -3.32
CA ARG A 15 -16.81 4.21 -4.54
C ARG A 15 -17.12 5.69 -4.74
N ALA A 16 -17.61 6.36 -3.70
CA ALA A 16 -17.97 7.76 -3.78
C ALA A 16 -16.76 8.65 -4.09
N SER A 17 -15.59 8.37 -3.51
CA SER A 17 -14.33 9.08 -3.82
C SER A 17 -13.90 8.86 -5.28
N ARG A 18 -13.97 7.61 -5.78
CA ARG A 18 -13.67 7.30 -7.18
C ARG A 18 -14.62 8.00 -8.15
N GLU A 19 -15.92 8.06 -7.84
CA GLU A 19 -16.93 8.78 -8.64
C GLU A 19 -16.67 10.29 -8.69
N ARG A 20 -16.09 10.86 -7.63
CA ARG A 20 -15.63 12.26 -7.60
C ARG A 20 -14.27 12.48 -8.26
N GLY A 21 -13.61 11.43 -8.75
CA GLY A 21 -12.26 11.49 -9.30
C GLY A 21 -11.18 11.80 -8.26
N GLU A 22 -11.45 11.50 -6.98
CA GLU A 22 -10.45 11.66 -5.93
C GLU A 22 -9.40 10.56 -6.03
N ALA A 23 -8.14 10.95 -5.88
CA ALA A 23 -6.99 10.07 -5.86
C ALA A 23 -5.97 10.56 -4.83
N ILE A 24 -5.07 9.68 -4.42
CA ILE A 24 -3.89 10.06 -3.62
C ILE A 24 -3.05 11.03 -4.45
N ARG A 25 -2.76 12.22 -3.92
CA ARG A 25 -2.16 13.32 -4.69
C ARG A 25 -0.64 13.43 -4.57
N CYS A 26 -0.02 12.59 -3.75
CA CYS A 26 1.42 12.54 -3.55
C CYS A 26 1.97 11.23 -4.09
N ASP A 27 3.29 11.15 -4.19
CA ASP A 27 3.96 9.89 -4.50
C ASP A 27 3.71 8.86 -3.39
N LEU A 28 3.73 7.59 -3.76
CA LEU A 28 3.40 6.46 -2.90
C LEU A 28 4.47 5.37 -3.01
N GLN A 29 5.10 5.04 -1.88
CA GLN A 29 5.97 3.88 -1.73
C GLN A 29 5.21 2.74 -1.06
N VAL A 30 5.12 1.59 -1.74
CA VAL A 30 4.40 0.40 -1.25
C VAL A 30 5.40 -0.71 -0.90
N LEU A 31 5.41 -1.16 0.34
CA LEU A 31 6.16 -2.34 0.78
C LEU A 31 5.19 -3.47 1.11
N TRP A 32 5.48 -4.68 0.67
CA TRP A 32 4.68 -5.86 1.01
C TRP A 32 5.56 -7.07 1.29
N GLY A 33 5.15 -7.91 2.24
CA GLY A 33 5.82 -9.17 2.51
C GLY A 33 5.63 -10.16 1.37
N ALA A 34 6.73 -10.67 0.82
CA ALA A 34 6.76 -11.69 -0.23
C ALA A 34 6.08 -12.99 0.23
N ASP A 35 6.21 -13.34 1.51
CA ASP A 35 5.63 -14.53 2.12
C ASP A 35 4.21 -14.29 2.69
N GLY A 36 3.74 -13.04 2.63
CA GLY A 36 2.41 -12.63 3.07
C GLY A 36 1.30 -13.02 2.10
N LEU A 37 0.04 -12.95 2.54
CA LEU A 37 -1.11 -13.15 1.64
C LEU A 37 -1.12 -12.14 0.49
N VAL A 38 -0.72 -10.89 0.75
CA VAL A 38 -0.65 -9.83 -0.25
C VAL A 38 0.34 -10.20 -1.37
N GLY A 39 1.59 -10.53 -1.02
CA GLY A 39 2.61 -10.91 -2.01
C GLY A 39 2.30 -12.19 -2.78
N ARG A 40 1.49 -13.10 -2.21
CA ARG A 40 1.12 -14.36 -2.86
C ARG A 40 -0.10 -14.27 -3.77
N LEU A 41 -1.04 -13.36 -3.48
CA LEU A 41 -2.37 -13.36 -4.13
C LEU A 41 -2.63 -12.13 -5.00
N PHE A 42 -1.83 -11.08 -4.89
CA PHE A 42 -2.09 -9.81 -5.55
C PHE A 42 -0.83 -9.25 -6.19
N ASP A 43 -1.04 -8.33 -7.12
CA ASP A 43 -0.02 -7.39 -7.60
C ASP A 43 -0.30 -6.03 -6.95
N PRO A 44 0.42 -5.66 -5.88
CA PRO A 44 0.15 -4.43 -5.15
C PRO A 44 0.34 -3.18 -5.99
N LEU A 45 1.33 -3.15 -6.89
CA LEU A 45 1.58 -1.99 -7.73
C LEU A 45 0.45 -1.77 -8.72
N ALA A 46 -0.03 -2.84 -9.37
CA ALA A 46 -1.17 -2.75 -10.28
C ALA A 46 -2.47 -2.30 -9.59
N LEU A 47 -2.64 -2.62 -8.30
CA LEU A 47 -3.81 -2.20 -7.53
C LEU A 47 -3.74 -0.74 -7.06
N TRP A 48 -2.55 -0.26 -6.70
CA TRP A 48 -2.35 1.10 -6.18
C TRP A 48 -2.21 2.15 -7.28
N GLN A 49 -1.64 1.82 -8.45
CA GLN A 49 -1.47 2.75 -9.56
C GLN A 49 -2.77 3.48 -9.96
N PRO A 50 -3.93 2.82 -10.12
CA PRO A 50 -5.18 3.51 -10.49
C PRO A 50 -5.75 4.44 -9.40
N GLN A 51 -5.28 4.32 -8.15
CA GLN A 51 -5.80 5.08 -7.00
C GLN A 51 -4.91 6.29 -6.66
N CYS A 52 -3.80 6.47 -7.37
CA CYS A 52 -2.79 7.49 -7.11
C CYS A 52 -2.58 8.35 -8.36
N ALA A 53 -2.53 9.67 -8.17
CA ALA A 53 -2.16 10.62 -9.21
C ALA A 53 -0.65 10.91 -9.23
N GLY A 54 0.07 10.56 -8.16
CA GLY A 54 1.53 10.63 -8.07
C GLY A 54 2.23 9.38 -8.59
N GLN A 55 3.55 9.35 -8.45
CA GLN A 55 4.36 8.17 -8.77
C GLN A 55 4.11 7.06 -7.74
N VAL A 56 3.84 5.85 -8.22
CA VAL A 56 3.72 4.66 -7.36
C VAL A 56 4.95 3.78 -7.54
N THR A 57 5.77 3.68 -6.51
CA THR A 57 6.91 2.78 -6.42
C THR A 57 6.67 1.72 -5.35
N GLY A 58 7.39 0.61 -5.42
CA GLY A 58 7.22 -0.43 -4.42
C GLY A 58 8.08 -1.65 -4.64
N GLN A 59 8.19 -2.47 -3.61
CA GLN A 59 8.93 -3.71 -3.64
C GLN A 59 8.38 -4.74 -2.64
N ALA A 60 8.53 -6.01 -3.02
CA ALA A 60 8.36 -7.13 -2.10
C ALA A 60 9.59 -7.22 -1.18
N VAL A 61 9.38 -7.52 0.09
CA VAL A 61 10.45 -7.76 1.08
C VAL A 61 10.33 -9.17 1.68
N PRO A 62 11.44 -9.80 2.13
CA PRO A 62 11.42 -11.18 2.61
C PRO A 62 10.82 -11.29 4.03
N SER A 63 9.52 -11.02 4.15
CA SER A 63 8.78 -11.05 5.40
C SER A 63 7.34 -11.56 5.22
N GLY A 64 6.68 -11.82 6.34
CA GLY A 64 5.24 -11.96 6.44
C GLY A 64 4.51 -10.61 6.43
N HIS A 65 3.46 -10.51 7.25
CA HIS A 65 2.57 -9.33 7.26
C HIS A 65 3.15 -8.14 8.04
N PHE A 66 4.00 -8.38 9.03
CA PHE A 66 4.44 -7.38 10.01
C PHE A 66 5.82 -6.86 9.64
N ILE A 67 5.90 -6.18 8.48
CA ILE A 67 7.16 -5.75 7.88
C ILE A 67 8.04 -4.91 8.83
N PRO A 68 7.52 -3.88 9.52
CA PRO A 68 8.35 -3.08 10.43
C PRO A 68 8.92 -3.88 11.61
N GLU A 69 8.18 -4.89 12.09
CA GLU A 69 8.60 -5.75 13.20
C GLU A 69 9.60 -6.83 12.75
N GLU A 70 9.40 -7.39 11.55
CA GLU A 70 10.25 -8.46 10.99
C GLU A 70 11.54 -7.91 10.37
N LEU A 71 11.46 -6.73 9.72
CA LEU A 71 12.54 -6.09 8.97
C LEU A 71 12.66 -4.59 9.31
N PRO A 72 12.97 -4.24 10.58
CA PRO A 72 12.96 -2.85 11.04
C PRO A 72 13.98 -1.97 10.31
N GLN A 73 15.17 -2.49 10.02
CA GLN A 73 16.22 -1.70 9.36
C GLN A 73 15.89 -1.47 7.89
N GLU A 74 15.49 -2.51 7.16
CA GLU A 74 15.10 -2.42 5.75
C GLU A 74 13.88 -1.51 5.57
N THR A 75 12.93 -1.56 6.50
CA THR A 75 11.79 -0.64 6.54
C THR A 75 12.27 0.81 6.70
N ALA A 76 13.16 1.06 7.67
CA ALA A 76 13.71 2.40 7.89
C ALA A 76 14.48 2.91 6.67
N ASP A 77 15.31 2.07 6.05
CA ASP A 77 16.10 2.43 4.87
C ASP A 77 15.21 2.76 3.66
N ALA A 78 14.15 1.98 3.43
CA ALA A 78 13.18 2.23 2.37
C ALA A 78 12.45 3.57 2.57
N LEU A 79 12.04 3.88 3.80
CA LEU A 79 11.42 5.18 4.13
C LEU A 79 12.42 6.32 3.96
N TRP A 80 13.66 6.16 4.43
CA TRP A 80 14.71 7.16 4.28
C TRP A 80 15.04 7.46 2.82
N SER A 81 15.08 6.45 1.96
CA SER A 81 15.27 6.64 0.52
C SER A 81 14.11 7.43 -0.07
N PHE A 82 12.88 7.01 0.22
CA PHE A 82 11.68 7.62 -0.36
C PHE A 82 11.51 9.10 -0.02
N PHE A 83 11.82 9.52 1.22
CA PHE A 83 11.64 10.91 1.65
C PHE A 83 12.80 11.85 1.29
N ARG A 84 13.88 11.33 0.70
CA ARG A 84 15.05 12.14 0.32
C ARG A 84 15.10 12.50 -1.17
N ASP A 85 14.35 11.77 -1.98
CA ASP A 85 14.12 12.05 -3.40
C ASP A 85 13.05 13.14 -3.58
#